data_AF-A0A453NBZ4-F1
#
_entry.id   AF-A0A453NBZ4-F1
#
_cell.length_a   1.000
_cell.length_b   1.000
_cell.length_c   1.000
_cell.angle_alpha   90.00
_cell.angle_beta   90.00
_cell.angle_gamma   90.00
#
_symmetry.space_group_name_H-M   'P 1'
#
loop_
_entity.id
_entity.type
_entity.pdbx_description
1 polymer ?
#
loop_
_entity_poly.entity_id
_entity_poly.type
_entity_poly.pdbx_seq_one_letter_code
_entity_poly.pdbx_strand_id
1 'polypeptide(L)'
;LKAKQEEAQELRHVLDLYEDCSGQCINLEKSAIMFSPNTGAAIKTVVKDALQIQSESWNEKYLGLPVHVGKSRRRVFAFVKGAMADRVYGWKERFIAKAGKETLVMTVAQAIPTFAMSCFYLTKSFCEELSSLVANYWWSQQDKEHTTHWIDWRTLTKTKAQGGLGFRDMHDFNIAMLSRQIWRLIQHPDSLCAKVLQARYFPNGQILDATPRDGISYSWRSLLHGLHLFREGYIWRIGDGTQVKIWSDPWIPRPWSRRILTPKGKNLLKQVCDLIGPTTG
;
A
#
# COMPACT_ATOMS: atom_id res chain seq x y z
N LEU A 1 -14.85 -3.42 -19.55
CA LEU A 1 -16.19 -3.89 -19.95
C LEU A 1 -17.10 -2.70 -20.08
N LYS A 2 -17.82 -2.61 -21.19
CA LYS A 2 -18.92 -1.65 -21.31
C LYS A 2 -20.14 -2.33 -20.68
N ALA A 3 -21.01 -1.57 -20.03
CA ALA A 3 -22.24 -2.15 -19.48
C ALA A 3 -23.20 -2.48 -20.64
N LYS A 4 -22.96 -3.63 -21.29
CA LYS A 4 -23.78 -4.19 -22.37
C LYS A 4 -24.39 -5.50 -21.89
N GLN A 5 -25.59 -5.79 -22.36
CA GLN A 5 -26.29 -7.03 -22.04
C GLN A 5 -25.53 -8.26 -22.56
N GLU A 6 -25.02 -8.19 -23.79
CA GLU A 6 -24.22 -9.27 -24.41
C GLU A 6 -23.01 -9.63 -23.54
N GLU A 7 -22.23 -8.65 -23.09
CA GLU A 7 -21.07 -8.87 -22.22
C GLU A 7 -21.46 -9.52 -20.88
N ALA A 8 -22.65 -9.20 -20.35
CA ALA A 8 -23.16 -9.79 -19.11
C ALA A 8 -23.62 -11.24 -19.30
N GLN A 9 -24.26 -11.55 -20.44
CA GLN A 9 -24.69 -12.90 -20.79
C GLN A 9 -23.49 -13.82 -21.05
N GLU A 10 -22.48 -13.34 -21.76
CA GLU A 10 -21.22 -14.10 -21.96
C GLU A 10 -20.52 -14.38 -20.62
N LEU A 11 -20.48 -13.39 -19.72
CA LEU A 11 -19.93 -13.59 -18.40
C LEU A 11 -20.73 -14.64 -17.62
N ARG A 12 -22.07 -14.62 -17.71
CA ARG A 12 -22.92 -15.64 -17.09
C ARG A 12 -22.63 -17.02 -17.67
N HIS A 13 -22.52 -17.15 -18.99
CA HIS A 13 -22.18 -18.41 -19.64
C HIS A 13 -20.85 -18.99 -19.17
N VAL A 14 -19.82 -18.14 -19.02
CA VAL A 14 -18.52 -18.56 -18.48
C VAL A 14 -18.62 -19.01 -17.02
N LEU A 15 -19.46 -18.35 -16.22
CA LEU A 15 -19.70 -18.76 -14.83
C LEU A 15 -20.44 -20.10 -14.77
N ASP A 16 -21.49 -20.29 -15.56
CA ASP A 16 -22.22 -21.56 -15.62
C ASP A 16 -21.32 -22.71 -16.09
N LEU A 17 -20.48 -22.47 -17.11
CA LEU A 17 -19.49 -23.45 -17.57
C LEU A 17 -18.49 -23.80 -16.46
N TYR A 18 -18.08 -22.83 -15.65
CA TYR A 18 -17.23 -23.07 -14.49
C TYR A 18 -17.95 -23.91 -13.42
N GLU A 19 -19.23 -23.62 -13.15
CA GLU A 19 -20.03 -24.40 -12.20
C GLU A 19 -20.17 -25.85 -12.67
N ASP A 20 -20.48 -26.07 -13.94
CA ASP A 20 -20.61 -27.38 -14.57
C ASP A 20 -19.28 -28.17 -14.55
N CYS A 21 -18.16 -27.51 -14.89
CA CYS A 21 -16.85 -28.16 -14.93
C CYS A 21 -16.28 -28.45 -13.54
N SER A 22 -16.51 -27.56 -12.57
CA SER A 22 -15.89 -27.65 -11.23
C SER A 22 -16.75 -28.38 -10.20
N GLY A 23 -18.06 -28.48 -10.43
CA GLY A 23 -19.04 -28.96 -9.46
C GLY A 23 -19.28 -27.98 -8.29
N GLN A 24 -18.79 -26.74 -8.39
CA GLN A 24 -19.01 -25.67 -7.41
C GLN A 24 -20.14 -24.76 -7.87
N CYS A 25 -20.89 -24.15 -6.94
CA CYS A 25 -21.92 -23.14 -7.27
C CYS A 25 -21.52 -21.77 -6.71
N ILE A 26 -21.80 -20.72 -7.48
CA ILE A 26 -21.55 -19.34 -7.10
C ILE A 26 -22.68 -18.87 -6.20
N ASN A 27 -22.30 -18.28 -5.07
CA ASN A 27 -23.27 -17.68 -4.17
C ASN A 27 -23.67 -16.29 -4.68
N LEU A 28 -24.84 -16.20 -5.31
CA LEU A 28 -25.37 -14.95 -5.87
C LEU A 28 -25.72 -13.92 -4.79
N GLU A 29 -26.06 -14.34 -3.57
CA GLU A 29 -26.36 -13.43 -2.45
C GLU A 29 -25.12 -12.73 -1.91
N LYS A 30 -23.96 -13.42 -1.94
CA LYS A 30 -22.65 -12.87 -1.55
C LYS A 30 -21.96 -12.13 -2.70
N SER A 31 -22.50 -12.23 -3.91
CA SER A 31 -21.96 -11.56 -5.09
C SER A 31 -22.59 -10.17 -5.21
N ALA A 32 -21.82 -9.20 -5.70
CA ALA A 32 -22.34 -7.87 -5.99
C ALA A 32 -21.71 -7.29 -7.25
N ILE A 33 -22.44 -6.38 -7.86
CA ILE A 33 -22.01 -5.68 -9.07
C ILE A 33 -21.72 -4.22 -8.72
N MET A 34 -20.61 -3.71 -9.26
CA MET A 34 -20.25 -2.30 -9.19
C MET A 34 -20.41 -1.66 -10.56
N PHE A 35 -21.31 -0.69 -10.67
CA PHE A 35 -21.51 0.09 -11.89
C PHE A 35 -20.74 1.40 -11.85
N SER A 36 -20.40 1.97 -13.00
CA SER A 36 -19.89 3.34 -13.05
C SER A 36 -20.99 4.33 -12.60
N PRO A 37 -20.66 5.47 -11.97
CA PRO A 37 -21.65 6.51 -11.65
C PRO A 37 -22.41 7.02 -12.87
N ASN A 38 -21.82 6.87 -14.07
CA ASN A 38 -22.40 7.32 -15.33
C ASN A 38 -23.29 6.26 -16.01
N THR A 39 -23.48 5.08 -15.41
CA THR A 39 -24.33 4.02 -15.99
C THR A 39 -25.80 4.32 -15.70
N GLY A 40 -26.61 4.47 -16.74
CA GLY A 40 -28.06 4.71 -16.62
C GLY A 40 -28.81 3.54 -15.97
N ALA A 41 -29.89 3.85 -15.24
CA ALA A 41 -30.64 2.88 -14.45
C ALA A 41 -31.17 1.68 -15.26
N ALA A 42 -31.68 1.93 -16.49
CA ALA A 42 -32.17 0.86 -17.36
C ALA A 42 -31.10 -0.19 -17.68
N ILE A 43 -29.88 0.26 -17.99
CA ILE A 43 -28.75 -0.63 -18.30
C ILE A 43 -28.33 -1.42 -17.06
N LYS A 44 -28.37 -0.80 -15.87
CA LYS A 44 -28.06 -1.50 -14.62
C LYS A 44 -29.02 -2.67 -14.39
N THR A 45 -30.33 -2.44 -14.55
CA THR A 45 -31.35 -3.48 -14.39
C THR A 45 -31.12 -4.62 -15.37
N VAL A 46 -30.89 -4.31 -16.66
CA VAL A 46 -30.60 -5.32 -17.68
C VAL A 46 -29.38 -6.19 -17.32
N VAL A 47 -28.31 -5.58 -16.82
CA VAL A 47 -27.10 -6.33 -16.42
C VAL A 47 -27.32 -7.14 -15.15
N LYS A 48 -28.06 -6.61 -14.16
CA LYS A 48 -28.42 -7.35 -12.94
C LYS A 48 -29.25 -8.58 -13.25
N ASP A 49 -30.24 -8.43 -14.12
CA ASP A 49 -31.14 -9.51 -14.50
C ASP A 49 -30.41 -10.58 -15.31
N ALA A 50 -29.51 -10.16 -16.21
CA ALA A 50 -28.66 -11.08 -16.97
C ALA A 50 -27.71 -11.89 -16.06
N LEU A 51 -27.17 -11.29 -15.00
CA LEU A 51 -26.25 -11.96 -14.06
C LEU A 51 -26.96 -12.66 -12.89
N GLN A 52 -28.24 -12.37 -12.68
CA GLN A 52 -29.03 -12.74 -11.49
C GLN A 52 -28.46 -12.24 -10.16
N ILE A 53 -27.69 -11.14 -10.19
CA ILE A 53 -27.10 -10.52 -8.99
C ILE A 53 -27.81 -9.18 -8.75
N GLN A 54 -28.55 -9.09 -7.65
CA GLN A 54 -29.34 -7.90 -7.32
C GLN A 54 -28.59 -6.89 -6.44
N SER A 55 -27.53 -7.34 -5.76
CA SER A 55 -26.71 -6.52 -4.87
C SER A 55 -25.85 -5.52 -5.65
N GLU A 56 -26.00 -4.22 -5.34
CA GLU A 56 -25.09 -3.15 -5.73
C GLU A 56 -24.33 -2.67 -4.50
N SER A 57 -23.00 -2.80 -4.49
CA SER A 57 -22.19 -2.37 -3.35
C SER A 57 -20.94 -1.61 -3.77
N TRP A 58 -20.82 -0.39 -3.24
CA TRP A 58 -19.62 0.43 -3.34
C TRP A 58 -18.71 0.31 -2.11
N ASN A 59 -19.21 -0.31 -1.04
CA ASN A 59 -18.54 -0.42 0.26
C ASN A 59 -18.05 -1.83 0.56
N GLU A 60 -18.10 -2.72 -0.43
CA GLU A 60 -17.63 -4.08 -0.27
C GLU A 60 -16.13 -4.16 -0.06
N LYS A 61 -15.76 -5.16 0.76
CA LYS A 61 -14.38 -5.46 1.08
C LYS A 61 -13.97 -6.74 0.38
N TYR A 62 -12.84 -6.68 -0.30
CA TYR A 62 -12.16 -7.86 -0.82
C TYR A 62 -10.93 -8.14 0.04
N LEU A 63 -10.85 -9.34 0.62
CA LEU A 63 -9.80 -9.73 1.57
C LEU A 63 -9.62 -8.73 2.72
N GLY A 64 -10.72 -8.13 3.20
CA GLY A 64 -10.71 -7.14 4.27
C GLY A 64 -10.32 -5.71 3.87
N LEU A 65 -10.02 -5.47 2.58
CA LEU A 65 -9.70 -4.14 2.04
C LEU A 65 -10.82 -3.60 1.15
N PRO A 66 -11.04 -2.28 1.12
CA PRO A 66 -12.07 -1.67 0.29
C PRO A 66 -11.75 -1.86 -1.20
N VAL A 67 -12.74 -2.33 -1.97
CA VAL A 67 -12.61 -2.50 -3.43
C VAL A 67 -12.56 -1.14 -4.13
N HIS A 68 -13.35 -0.18 -3.64
CA HIS A 68 -13.38 1.19 -4.14
C HIS A 68 -12.92 2.18 -3.07
N VAL A 69 -12.03 3.10 -3.45
CA VAL A 69 -11.63 4.23 -2.60
C VAL A 69 -12.19 5.51 -3.19
N GLY A 70 -13.29 5.98 -2.60
CA GLY A 70 -13.95 7.22 -2.99
C GLY A 70 -13.25 8.49 -2.49
N LYS A 71 -13.96 9.63 -2.53
CA LYS A 71 -13.42 10.94 -2.13
C LYS A 71 -12.99 10.98 -0.65
N SER A 72 -13.76 10.34 0.24
CA SER A 72 -13.47 10.35 1.68
C SER A 72 -12.61 9.15 2.09
N ARG A 73 -11.29 9.33 2.04
CA ARG A 73 -10.30 8.30 2.44
C ARG A 73 -10.46 7.91 3.91
N ARG A 74 -10.75 8.89 4.78
CA ARG A 74 -10.95 8.67 6.22
C ARG A 74 -12.12 7.73 6.50
N ARG A 75 -13.25 7.89 5.80
CA ARG A 75 -14.42 7.00 5.95
C ARG A 75 -14.11 5.59 5.45
N VAL A 76 -13.43 5.49 4.31
CA VAL A 76 -13.07 4.21 3.69
C VAL A 76 -12.17 3.37 4.60
N PHE A 77 -11.21 3.99 5.29
CA PHE A 77 -10.30 3.28 6.21
C PHE A 77 -10.75 3.26 7.67
N ALA A 78 -11.95 3.77 7.99
CA ALA A 78 -12.45 3.83 9.36
C ALA A 78 -12.50 2.44 10.04
N PHE A 79 -12.70 1.36 9.26
CA PHE A 79 -12.67 0.00 9.79
C PHE A 79 -11.32 -0.40 10.41
N VAL A 80 -10.21 0.17 9.93
CA VAL A 80 -8.88 -0.08 10.50
C VAL A 80 -8.79 0.53 11.90
N LYS A 81 -9.26 1.77 12.03
CA LYS A 81 -9.33 2.46 13.33
C LYS A 81 -10.28 1.72 14.28
N GLY A 82 -11.46 1.29 13.80
CA GLY A 82 -12.40 0.49 14.58
C GLY A 82 -11.77 -0.80 15.09
N ALA A 83 -11.16 -1.60 14.22
CA ALA A 83 -10.51 -2.85 14.62
C ALA A 83 -9.38 -2.64 15.64
N MET A 84 -8.60 -1.57 15.53
CA MET A 84 -7.61 -1.21 16.54
C MET A 84 -8.25 -0.77 17.86
N ALA A 85 -9.32 0.03 17.79
CA ALA A 85 -10.07 0.51 18.94
C ALA A 85 -10.68 -0.65 19.74
N ASP A 86 -11.35 -1.58 19.06
CA ASP A 86 -11.99 -2.74 19.69
C ASP A 86 -10.99 -3.57 20.50
N ARG A 87 -9.77 -3.76 19.96
CA ARG A 87 -8.69 -4.47 20.66
C ARG A 87 -8.18 -3.69 21.86
N VAL A 88 -7.94 -2.39 21.67
CA VAL A 88 -7.39 -1.52 22.71
C VAL A 88 -8.36 -1.34 23.87
N TYR A 89 -9.65 -1.14 23.59
CA TYR A 89 -10.67 -1.04 24.62
C TYR A 89 -10.82 -2.36 25.37
N GLY A 90 -10.86 -3.50 24.68
CA GLY A 90 -10.88 -4.82 25.34
C GLY A 90 -9.64 -5.11 26.21
N TRP A 91 -8.51 -4.45 25.98
CA TRP A 91 -7.35 -4.55 26.86
C TRP A 91 -7.40 -3.63 28.08
N LYS A 92 -8.15 -2.52 28.03
CA LYS A 92 -8.27 -1.60 29.17
C LYS A 92 -9.01 -2.23 30.34
N GLU A 93 -9.89 -3.19 30.07
CA GLU A 93 -10.62 -3.96 31.08
C GLU A 93 -9.73 -4.95 31.85
N ARG A 94 -8.48 -5.17 31.41
CA ARG A 94 -7.54 -6.13 32.02
C ARG A 94 -6.38 -5.41 32.69
N PHE A 95 -6.08 -5.76 33.94
CA PHE A 95 -4.89 -5.28 34.64
C PHE A 95 -3.63 -5.90 34.03
N ILE A 96 -3.00 -5.18 33.11
CA ILE A 96 -1.81 -5.64 32.38
C ILE A 96 -0.59 -4.81 32.82
N ALA A 97 0.50 -5.49 33.17
CA ALA A 97 1.78 -4.87 33.46
C ALA A 97 2.32 -4.07 32.27
N LYS A 98 3.16 -3.04 32.50
CA LYS A 98 3.67 -2.16 31.43
C LYS A 98 4.39 -2.91 30.31
N ALA A 99 5.21 -3.90 30.61
CA ALA A 99 5.87 -4.74 29.61
C ALA A 99 4.87 -5.53 28.74
N GLY A 100 3.75 -5.98 29.34
CA GLY A 100 2.65 -6.60 28.61
C GLY A 100 1.95 -5.62 27.67
N LYS A 101 1.69 -4.39 28.13
CA LYS A 101 1.11 -3.33 27.28
C LYS A 101 2.00 -3.03 26.07
N GLU A 102 3.32 -2.95 26.27
CA GLU A 102 4.29 -2.70 25.20
C GLU A 102 4.19 -3.80 24.14
N THR A 103 4.17 -5.06 24.59
CA THR A 103 4.07 -6.23 23.71
C THR A 103 2.76 -6.20 22.92
N LEU A 104 1.62 -5.93 23.55
CA LEU A 104 0.31 -5.86 22.88
C LEU A 104 0.26 -4.75 21.82
N VAL A 105 0.84 -3.58 22.13
CA VAL A 105 0.94 -2.47 21.17
C VAL A 105 1.72 -2.89 19.93
N MET A 106 2.93 -3.43 20.11
CA MET A 106 3.82 -3.74 18.99
C MET A 106 3.34 -4.92 18.15
N THR A 107 2.84 -5.97 18.82
CA THR A 107 2.51 -7.24 18.16
C THR A 107 1.10 -7.29 17.61
N VAL A 108 0.14 -6.61 18.26
CA VAL A 108 -1.27 -6.66 17.85
C VAL A 108 -1.73 -5.33 17.28
N ALA A 109 -1.66 -4.23 18.05
CA ALA A 109 -2.23 -2.95 17.60
C ALA A 109 -1.56 -2.43 16.32
N GLN A 110 -0.22 -2.48 16.27
CA GLN A 110 0.56 -2.04 15.11
C GLN A 110 0.51 -3.05 13.94
N ALA A 111 0.14 -4.31 14.18
CA ALA A 111 -0.01 -5.32 13.14
C ALA A 111 -1.32 -5.15 12.35
N ILE A 112 -2.42 -4.77 13.02
CA ILE A 112 -3.75 -4.59 12.39
C ILE A 112 -3.72 -3.73 11.12
N PRO A 113 -3.15 -2.52 11.11
CA PRO A 113 -3.15 -1.67 9.91
C PRO A 113 -2.16 -2.13 8.84
N THR A 114 -1.25 -3.07 9.14
CA THR A 114 -0.11 -3.41 8.28
C THR A 114 -0.56 -3.87 6.89
N PHE A 115 -1.64 -4.64 6.78
CA PHE A 115 -2.15 -5.09 5.49
C PHE A 115 -2.66 -3.93 4.64
N ALA A 116 -3.49 -3.05 5.21
CA ALA A 116 -4.00 -1.86 4.52
C ALA A 116 -2.88 -0.88 4.15
N MET A 117 -1.95 -0.64 5.08
CA MET A 117 -0.78 0.22 4.87
C MET A 117 0.17 -0.30 3.78
N SER A 118 0.15 -1.61 3.50
CA SER A 118 0.97 -2.20 2.44
C SER A 118 0.44 -1.89 1.04
N CYS A 119 -0.86 -1.63 0.90
CA CYS A 119 -1.53 -1.40 -0.39
C CYS A 119 -1.93 0.07 -0.59
N PHE A 120 -2.17 0.80 0.49
CA PHE A 120 -2.76 2.13 0.46
C PHE A 120 -2.00 3.11 1.34
N TYR A 121 -1.94 4.34 0.85
CA TYR A 121 -1.49 5.49 1.64
C TYR A 121 -2.63 5.90 2.56
N LEU A 122 -2.33 5.94 3.86
CA LEU A 122 -3.21 6.48 4.88
C LEU A 122 -2.77 7.92 5.13
N THR A 123 -3.73 8.85 5.10
CA THR A 123 -3.41 10.27 5.27
C THR A 123 -2.73 10.49 6.62
N LYS A 124 -1.78 11.43 6.68
CA LYS A 124 -1.04 11.74 7.91
C LYS A 124 -1.96 11.95 9.11
N SER A 125 -3.05 12.70 8.94
CA SER A 125 -4.07 12.90 9.97
C SER A 125 -4.72 11.60 10.47
N PHE A 126 -4.96 10.63 9.59
CA PHE A 126 -5.51 9.34 9.99
C PHE A 126 -4.48 8.51 10.74
N CYS A 127 -3.22 8.52 10.30
CA CYS A 127 -2.13 7.87 11.04
C CYS A 127 -1.94 8.50 12.43
N GLU A 128 -2.05 9.83 12.55
CA GLU A 128 -2.02 10.53 13.84
C GLU A 128 -3.17 10.09 14.75
N GLU A 129 -4.39 9.92 14.23
CA GLU A 129 -5.50 9.35 15.01
C GLU A 129 -5.24 7.93 15.52
N LEU A 130 -4.61 7.07 14.71
CA LEU A 130 -4.23 5.72 15.13
C LEU A 130 -3.15 5.78 16.22
N SER A 131 -2.14 6.63 16.02
CA SER A 131 -1.08 6.88 17.01
C SER A 131 -1.66 7.40 18.33
N SER A 132 -2.61 8.34 18.30
CA SER A 132 -3.29 8.83 19.50
C SER A 132 -4.05 7.73 20.23
N LEU A 133 -4.69 6.80 19.51
CA LEU A 133 -5.39 5.67 20.11
C LEU A 133 -4.42 4.78 20.90
N VAL A 134 -3.26 4.48 20.32
CA VAL A 134 -2.20 3.70 20.97
C VAL A 134 -1.57 4.48 22.13
N ALA A 135 -1.34 5.79 21.97
CA ALA A 135 -0.80 6.65 23.01
C ALA A 135 -1.71 6.70 24.24
N ASN A 136 -3.01 6.89 24.02
CA ASN A 136 -4.00 6.92 25.08
C ASN A 136 -4.04 5.56 25.82
N TYR A 137 -3.95 4.45 25.08
CA TYR A 137 -3.86 3.12 25.71
C TYR A 137 -2.60 2.97 26.56
N TRP A 138 -1.45 3.35 26.02
CA TRP A 138 -0.16 3.22 26.68
C TRP A 138 -0.11 3.97 28.01
N TRP A 139 -0.63 5.21 28.02
CA TRP A 139 -0.63 6.06 29.21
C TRP A 139 -1.77 5.75 30.19
N SER A 140 -2.93 5.27 29.70
CA SER A 140 -4.04 4.89 30.56
C SER A 140 -3.68 3.75 31.51
N GLN A 141 -4.09 3.83 32.77
CA GLN A 141 -3.99 2.73 33.74
C GLN A 141 -5.31 1.97 33.84
N GLN A 142 -6.44 2.68 33.95
CA GLN A 142 -7.80 2.14 33.93
C GLN A 142 -8.68 2.82 32.88
N ASP A 143 -9.88 2.30 32.68
CA ASP A 143 -10.85 2.85 31.75
C ASP A 143 -11.38 4.22 32.25
N LYS A 144 -11.52 5.19 31.33
CA LYS A 144 -11.99 6.57 31.58
C LYS A 144 -11.09 7.52 32.38
N GLU A 145 -9.85 7.15 32.72
CA GLU A 145 -8.89 8.11 33.28
C GLU A 145 -8.19 8.90 32.16
N HIS A 146 -8.31 10.23 32.21
CA HIS A 146 -7.46 11.13 31.42
C HIS A 146 -6.07 11.18 32.05
N THR A 147 -5.19 10.28 31.62
CA THR A 147 -3.81 10.23 32.10
C THR A 147 -2.92 11.22 31.36
N THR A 148 -2.10 11.97 32.10
CA THR A 148 -1.08 12.87 31.54
C THR A 148 -0.04 12.07 30.74
N HIS A 149 0.24 12.52 29.52
CA HIS A 149 1.33 11.97 28.69
C HIS A 149 2.65 12.59 29.14
N TRP A 150 3.43 11.86 29.93
CA TRP A 150 4.69 12.35 30.51
C TRP A 150 5.83 12.47 29.49
N ILE A 151 5.78 11.69 28.42
CA ILE A 151 6.80 11.67 27.37
C ILE A 151 6.09 11.83 26.02
N ASP A 152 6.67 12.68 25.15
CA ASP A 152 6.18 12.89 23.80
C ASP A 152 6.14 11.59 22.98
N TRP A 153 5.11 11.45 22.14
CA TRP A 153 4.91 10.24 21.32
C TRP A 153 6.10 9.98 20.39
N ARG A 154 6.72 11.02 19.83
CA ARG A 154 7.87 10.87 18.92
C ARG A 154 9.09 10.29 19.63
N THR A 155 9.21 10.50 20.93
CA THR A 155 10.29 9.88 21.73
C THR A 155 10.02 8.39 21.94
N LEU A 156 8.75 8.00 22.17
CA LEU A 156 8.38 6.60 22.31
C LEU A 156 8.57 5.80 21.01
N THR A 157 8.42 6.46 19.85
CA THR A 157 8.62 5.81 18.54
C THR A 157 10.09 5.66 18.12
N LYS A 158 11.03 6.26 18.85
CA LYS A 158 12.46 6.01 18.60
C LYS A 158 12.82 4.56 18.90
N THR A 159 13.90 4.07 18.30
CA THR A 159 14.41 2.74 18.60
C THR A 159 14.90 2.66 20.06
N LYS A 160 14.94 1.44 20.62
CA LYS A 160 15.46 1.22 21.98
C LYS A 160 16.91 1.70 22.13
N ALA A 161 17.73 1.54 21.09
CA ALA A 161 19.09 2.06 21.05
C ALA A 161 19.17 3.60 21.13
N GLN A 162 18.11 4.30 20.71
CA GLN A 162 18.00 5.76 20.78
C GLN A 162 17.17 6.25 21.99
N GLY A 163 16.94 5.38 22.98
CA GLY A 163 16.21 5.71 24.20
C GLY A 163 14.69 5.75 24.05
N GLY A 164 14.13 5.25 22.93
CA GLY A 164 12.68 5.07 22.77
C GLY A 164 12.20 3.68 23.17
N LEU A 165 10.90 3.43 22.99
CA LEU A 165 10.33 2.10 23.23
C LEU A 165 10.36 1.20 21.99
N GLY A 166 10.57 1.76 20.80
CA GLY A 166 10.50 1.02 19.54
C GLY A 166 9.08 0.91 18.97
N PHE A 167 8.15 1.75 19.43
CA PHE A 167 6.86 1.89 18.76
C PHE A 167 7.07 2.43 17.34
N ARG A 168 6.23 2.03 16.39
CA ARG A 168 6.29 2.55 15.02
C ARG A 168 5.51 3.85 14.91
N ASP A 169 6.11 4.87 14.31
CA ASP A 169 5.32 5.97 13.74
C ASP A 169 4.47 5.41 12.60
N MET A 170 3.15 5.53 12.72
CA MET A 170 2.20 4.94 11.78
C MET A 170 2.30 5.52 10.37
N HIS A 171 2.69 6.79 10.26
CA HIS A 171 2.80 7.45 8.97
C HIS A 171 4.07 7.02 8.24
N ASP A 172 5.21 7.10 8.92
CA ASP A 172 6.49 6.69 8.37
C ASP A 172 6.49 5.20 8.04
N PHE A 173 5.89 4.38 8.91
CA PHE A 173 5.72 2.95 8.66
C PHE A 173 4.84 2.68 7.42
N ASN A 174 3.78 3.46 7.20
CA ASN A 174 2.94 3.32 6.01
C ASN A 174 3.72 3.64 4.73
N ILE A 175 4.47 4.75 4.70
CA ILE A 175 5.27 5.10 3.52
C ILE A 175 6.37 4.05 3.29
N ALA A 176 7.05 3.59 4.34
CA ALA A 176 8.06 2.54 4.25
C ALA A 176 7.48 1.21 3.70
N MET A 177 6.28 0.83 4.12
CA MET A 177 5.58 -0.36 3.61
C MET A 177 5.25 -0.23 2.11
N LEU A 178 4.86 0.96 1.66
CA LEU A 178 4.64 1.24 0.24
C LEU A 178 5.96 1.20 -0.56
N SER A 179 7.04 1.77 -0.02
CA SER A 179 8.39 1.67 -0.62
C SER A 179 8.85 0.22 -0.73
N ARG A 180 8.53 -0.62 0.25
CA ARG A 180 8.82 -2.06 0.19
C ARG A 180 8.08 -2.74 -0.96
N GLN A 181 6.86 -2.32 -1.31
CA GLN A 181 6.17 -2.86 -2.48
C GLN A 181 6.83 -2.41 -3.79
N ILE A 182 7.28 -1.15 -3.87
CA ILE A 182 8.07 -0.68 -5.02
C ILE A 182 9.31 -1.55 -5.21
N TRP A 183 10.03 -1.86 -4.13
CA TRP A 183 11.17 -2.76 -4.19
C TRP A 183 10.81 -4.15 -4.73
N ARG A 184 9.69 -4.73 -4.28
CA ARG A 184 9.20 -6.02 -4.78
C ARG A 184 8.87 -5.97 -6.28
N LEU A 185 8.29 -4.88 -6.76
CA LEU A 185 7.99 -4.70 -8.19
C LEU A 185 9.27 -4.61 -9.04
N ILE A 186 10.35 -4.04 -8.49
CA ILE A 186 11.66 -4.00 -9.14
C ILE A 186 12.32 -5.38 -9.15
N GLN A 187 12.26 -6.11 -8.04
CA GLN A 187 12.91 -7.42 -7.89
C GLN A 187 12.19 -8.56 -8.64
N HIS A 188 10.87 -8.47 -8.79
CA HIS A 188 10.06 -9.50 -9.43
C HIS A 188 9.20 -8.91 -10.55
N PRO A 189 9.83 -8.43 -11.64
CA PRO A 189 9.11 -7.83 -12.78
C PRO A 189 8.20 -8.84 -13.48
N ASP A 190 8.51 -10.13 -13.38
CA ASP A 190 7.73 -11.19 -14.01
C ASP A 190 6.42 -11.55 -13.31
N SER A 191 6.22 -11.06 -12.08
CA SER A 191 4.99 -11.29 -11.33
C SER A 191 3.78 -10.72 -12.06
N LEU A 192 2.63 -11.38 -11.98
CA LEU A 192 1.39 -10.92 -12.61
C LEU A 192 1.04 -9.47 -12.19
N CYS A 193 1.23 -9.17 -10.90
CA CYS A 193 1.03 -7.83 -10.36
C CYS A 193 1.95 -6.79 -11.05
N ALA A 194 3.24 -7.08 -11.18
CA ALA A 194 4.19 -6.19 -11.85
C ALA A 194 3.84 -5.99 -13.33
N LYS A 195 3.52 -7.07 -14.07
CA LYS A 195 3.10 -7.00 -15.48
C LYS A 195 1.85 -6.14 -15.68
N VAL A 196 0.83 -6.33 -14.83
CA VAL A 196 -0.42 -5.57 -14.89
C VAL A 196 -0.19 -4.09 -14.57
N LEU A 197 0.60 -3.78 -13.54
CA LEU A 197 0.92 -2.41 -13.17
C LEU A 197 1.79 -1.71 -14.23
N GLN A 198 2.76 -2.42 -14.79
CA GLN A 198 3.61 -1.92 -15.88
C GLN A 198 2.76 -1.56 -17.10
N ALA A 199 1.97 -2.52 -17.60
CA ALA A 199 1.10 -2.31 -18.76
C ALA A 199 0.15 -1.12 -18.57
N ARG A 200 -0.35 -0.91 -17.35
CA ARG A 200 -1.32 0.15 -17.05
C ARG A 200 -0.69 1.52 -16.80
N TYR A 201 0.44 1.59 -16.10
CA TYR A 201 0.94 2.86 -15.56
C TYR A 201 2.29 3.30 -16.13
N PHE A 202 3.13 2.37 -16.58
CA PHE A 202 4.45 2.66 -17.12
C PHE A 202 4.83 1.69 -18.27
N PRO A 203 4.04 1.62 -19.35
CA PRO A 203 4.21 0.58 -20.38
C PRO A 203 5.56 0.64 -21.10
N ASN A 204 6.08 1.85 -21.32
CA ASN A 204 7.31 2.09 -22.07
C ASN A 204 8.48 2.55 -21.18
N GLY A 205 8.38 2.38 -19.87
CA GLY A 205 9.33 2.94 -18.92
C GLY A 205 9.66 2.01 -17.77
N GLN A 206 10.51 2.49 -16.88
CA GLN A 206 10.79 1.81 -15.62
C GLN A 206 9.88 2.37 -14.52
N ILE A 207 9.61 1.55 -13.50
CA ILE A 207 8.88 2.00 -12.30
C ILE A 207 9.56 3.21 -11.64
N LEU A 208 10.89 3.30 -11.72
CA LEU A 208 11.67 4.42 -11.18
C LEU A 208 11.40 5.74 -11.87
N ASP A 209 10.82 5.75 -13.08
CA ASP A 209 10.47 6.95 -13.84
C ASP A 209 8.96 7.25 -13.78
N ALA A 210 8.18 6.45 -13.05
CA ALA A 210 6.75 6.64 -12.96
C ALA A 210 6.39 8.00 -12.34
N THR A 211 5.40 8.66 -12.95
CA THR A 211 4.86 9.94 -12.51
C THR A 211 3.35 9.84 -12.30
N PRO A 212 2.78 10.67 -11.42
CA PRO A 212 1.33 10.74 -11.25
C PRO A 212 0.68 11.28 -12.54
N ARG A 213 -0.44 10.65 -12.92
CA ARG A 213 -1.30 11.07 -14.02
C ARG A 213 -2.74 11.20 -13.53
N ASP A 214 -3.58 11.87 -14.30
CA ASP A 214 -5.01 11.92 -14.01
C ASP A 214 -5.66 10.54 -14.24
N GLY A 215 -6.70 10.26 -13.45
CA GLY A 215 -7.43 8.99 -13.53
C GLY A 215 -6.70 7.75 -13.01
N ILE A 216 -5.51 7.88 -12.40
CA ILE A 216 -4.83 6.74 -11.77
C ILE A 216 -5.61 6.21 -10.57
N SER A 217 -5.52 4.89 -10.34
CA SER A 217 -6.11 4.28 -9.14
C SER A 217 -5.50 4.83 -7.85
N TYR A 218 -6.27 4.78 -6.77
CA TYR A 218 -5.77 5.21 -5.46
C TYR A 218 -4.60 4.35 -4.96
N SER A 219 -4.62 3.03 -5.23
CA SER A 219 -3.52 2.12 -4.91
C SER A 219 -2.23 2.53 -5.65
N TRP A 220 -2.32 2.88 -6.93
CA TRP A 220 -1.15 3.35 -7.67
C TRP A 220 -0.64 4.69 -7.14
N ARG A 221 -1.53 5.65 -6.88
CA ARG A 221 -1.16 6.92 -6.24
C ARG A 221 -0.49 6.70 -4.88
N SER A 222 -0.93 5.69 -4.13
CA SER A 222 -0.31 5.28 -2.87
C SER A 222 1.11 4.75 -3.08
N LEU A 223 1.31 3.85 -4.03
CA LEU A 223 2.63 3.34 -4.39
C LEU A 223 3.59 4.46 -4.81
N LEU A 224 3.11 5.52 -5.49
CA LEU A 224 3.94 6.67 -5.84
C LEU A 224 4.49 7.43 -4.62
N HIS A 225 3.78 7.46 -3.49
CA HIS A 225 4.34 7.99 -2.23
C HIS A 225 5.51 7.12 -1.75
N GLY A 226 5.37 5.80 -1.82
CA GLY A 226 6.45 4.86 -1.53
C GLY A 226 7.63 5.00 -2.50
N LEU A 227 7.36 5.27 -3.78
CA LEU A 227 8.37 5.48 -4.80
C LEU A 227 9.20 6.75 -4.52
N HIS A 228 8.58 7.81 -4.02
CA HIS A 228 9.28 9.02 -3.60
C HIS A 228 10.33 8.72 -2.53
N LEU A 229 9.91 8.07 -1.43
CA LEU A 229 10.83 7.65 -0.37
C LEU A 229 11.89 6.65 -0.88
N PHE A 230 11.49 5.72 -1.77
CA PHE A 230 12.42 4.76 -2.36
C PHE A 230 13.53 5.47 -3.14
N ARG A 231 13.20 6.51 -3.92
CA ARG A 231 14.16 7.31 -4.69
C ARG A 231 15.18 8.04 -3.82
N GLU A 232 14.82 8.41 -2.60
CA GLU A 232 15.73 9.04 -1.63
C GLU A 232 16.73 8.05 -1.03
N GLY A 233 16.40 6.75 -0.98
CA GLY A 233 17.13 5.73 -0.22
C GLY A 233 17.92 4.71 -1.05
N TYR A 234 17.55 4.47 -2.31
CA TYR A 234 18.16 3.39 -3.09
C TYR A 234 19.58 3.71 -3.56
N ILE A 235 20.35 2.64 -3.77
CA ILE A 235 21.65 2.64 -4.41
C ILE A 235 21.76 1.39 -5.29
N TRP A 236 22.30 1.57 -6.50
CA TRP A 236 22.65 0.47 -7.39
C TRP A 236 23.90 -0.23 -6.87
N ARG A 237 23.82 -1.57 -6.82
CA ARG A 237 25.01 -2.41 -6.71
C ARG A 237 25.46 -2.75 -8.13
N ILE A 238 26.66 -2.31 -8.50
CA ILE A 238 27.18 -2.53 -9.85
C ILE A 238 27.56 -4.00 -10.02
N GLY A 239 26.98 -4.62 -11.06
CA GLY A 239 27.44 -5.89 -11.64
C GLY A 239 28.16 -5.60 -12.94
N ASP A 240 27.52 -5.89 -14.08
CA ASP A 240 28.04 -5.59 -15.43
C ASP A 240 27.94 -4.11 -15.83
N GLY A 241 27.14 -3.31 -15.11
CA GLY A 241 26.98 -1.87 -15.33
C GLY A 241 26.13 -1.48 -16.54
N THR A 242 25.52 -2.44 -17.27
CA THR A 242 24.78 -2.19 -18.51
C THR A 242 23.45 -1.45 -18.30
N GLN A 243 22.87 -1.60 -17.10
CA GLN A 243 21.57 -1.01 -16.75
C GLN A 243 21.69 0.30 -15.96
N VAL A 244 22.90 0.73 -15.63
CA VAL A 244 23.14 1.87 -14.73
C VAL A 244 23.72 3.04 -15.50
N LYS A 245 23.04 4.18 -15.47
CA LYS A 245 23.50 5.42 -16.08
C LYS A 245 24.48 6.13 -15.15
N ILE A 246 25.66 6.47 -15.68
CA ILE A 246 26.78 7.07 -14.92
C ILE A 246 26.33 8.30 -14.11
N TRP A 247 25.54 9.18 -14.73
CA TRP A 247 25.27 10.53 -14.20
C TRP A 247 23.91 10.66 -13.48
N SER A 248 22.90 9.88 -13.88
CA SER A 248 21.54 10.02 -13.33
C SER A 248 21.25 9.08 -12.18
N ASP A 249 21.92 7.93 -12.13
CA ASP A 249 21.54 6.86 -11.22
C ASP A 249 22.40 6.92 -9.95
N PRO A 250 21.85 6.62 -8.76
CA PRO A 250 22.62 6.58 -7.53
C PRO A 250 23.37 5.24 -7.43
N TRP A 251 24.67 5.22 -7.69
CA TRP A 251 25.49 4.00 -7.65
C TRP A 251 26.79 4.14 -6.86
N ILE A 252 27.05 5.32 -6.30
CA ILE A 252 28.26 5.61 -5.51
C ILE A 252 27.92 5.55 -4.01
N PRO A 253 28.58 4.71 -3.21
CA PRO A 253 28.26 4.51 -1.79
C PRO A 253 28.82 5.65 -0.93
N ARG A 254 28.16 6.81 -1.00
CA ARG A 254 28.50 8.00 -0.22
C ARG A 254 27.28 8.61 0.46
N PRO A 255 27.44 9.31 1.59
CA PRO A 255 26.30 9.69 2.43
C PRO A 255 25.34 10.68 1.74
N TRP A 256 25.85 11.54 0.85
CA TRP A 256 25.04 12.56 0.16
C TRP A 256 24.98 12.31 -1.36
N SER A 257 23.80 12.48 -1.96
CA SER A 257 23.46 12.32 -3.38
C SER A 257 23.65 10.93 -4.03
N ARG A 258 24.63 10.13 -3.59
CA ARG A 258 25.01 8.80 -4.16
C ARG A 258 25.31 8.81 -5.67
N ARG A 259 25.46 10.01 -6.25
CA ARG A 259 25.73 10.27 -7.67
C ARG A 259 27.09 10.93 -7.83
N ILE A 260 27.54 11.11 -9.06
CA ILE A 260 28.73 11.89 -9.36
C ILE A 260 28.44 13.38 -9.14
N LEU A 261 29.37 14.12 -8.52
CA LEU A 261 29.26 15.58 -8.32
C LEU A 261 29.98 16.40 -9.38
N THR A 262 30.91 15.79 -10.12
CA THR A 262 31.67 16.50 -11.14
C THR A 262 30.74 16.93 -12.28
N PRO A 263 31.02 18.06 -12.95
CA PRO A 263 30.30 18.39 -14.17
C PRO A 263 30.50 17.30 -15.22
N LYS A 264 29.43 16.95 -15.95
CA LYS A 264 29.47 15.91 -17.00
C LYS A 264 30.56 16.16 -18.05
N GLY A 265 30.86 17.42 -18.35
CA GLY A 265 31.79 17.80 -19.42
C GLY A 265 31.38 17.26 -20.79
N LYS A 266 32.32 17.24 -21.74
CA LYS A 266 32.16 16.57 -23.04
C LYS A 266 32.53 15.09 -22.91
N ASN A 267 31.68 14.30 -22.26
CA ASN A 267 31.90 12.86 -22.08
C ASN A 267 30.88 12.04 -22.89
N LEU A 268 31.39 11.09 -23.69
CA LEU A 268 30.59 10.18 -24.52
C LEU A 268 30.06 8.97 -23.73
N LEU A 269 30.68 8.65 -22.59
CA LEU A 269 30.29 7.53 -21.73
C LEU A 269 28.93 7.80 -21.09
N LYS A 270 28.03 6.82 -21.18
CA LYS A 270 26.64 6.94 -20.70
C LYS A 270 26.34 5.97 -19.58
N GLN A 271 26.90 4.76 -19.65
CA GLN A 271 26.60 3.65 -18.75
C GLN A 271 27.81 3.22 -17.95
N VAL A 272 27.60 2.68 -16.75
CA VAL A 272 28.69 2.28 -15.86
C VAL A 272 29.54 1.17 -16.49
N CYS A 273 28.97 0.33 -17.37
CA CYS A 273 29.72 -0.64 -18.16
C CYS A 273 30.84 0.00 -19.00
N ASP A 274 30.65 1.25 -19.45
CA ASP A 274 31.66 1.97 -20.24
C ASP A 274 32.90 2.36 -19.39
N LEU A 275 32.78 2.28 -18.06
CA LEU A 275 33.87 2.53 -17.10
C LEU A 275 34.56 1.23 -16.67
N ILE A 276 33.98 0.07 -16.96
CA ILE A 276 34.50 -1.24 -16.58
C ILE A 276 35.47 -1.70 -17.67
N GLY A 277 36.73 -1.89 -17.30
CA GLY A 277 37.75 -2.39 -18.22
C GLY A 277 37.47 -3.85 -18.61
N PRO A 278 37.55 -4.23 -19.90
CA PRO A 278 37.24 -5.58 -20.36
C PRO A 278 38.18 -6.66 -19.78
N THR A 279 39.33 -6.27 -19.23
CA THR A 279 40.34 -7.16 -18.65
C THR A 279 40.33 -7.22 -17.12
N THR A 280 39.71 -6.26 -16.43
CA THR A 280 39.78 -6.16 -14.96
C THR A 280 38.47 -6.46 -14.25
N GLY A 281 37.33 -6.45 -14.97
CA GLY A 281 36.00 -6.69 -14.40
C GLY A 281 35.47 -5.54 -13.56
#